data_AF-A0A852RQJ8-F1
#
_entry.id   AF-A0A852RQJ8-F1
#
_cell.length_a   1.000
_cell.length_b   1.000
_cell.length_c   1.000
_cell.angle_alpha   90.00
_cell.angle_beta   90.00
_cell.angle_gamma   90.00
#
_symmetry.space_group_name_H-M   'P 1'
#
loop_
_entity.id
_entity.type
_entity.pdbx_description
1 polymer ?
#
loop_
_entity_poly.entity_id
_entity_poly.type
_entity_poly.pdbx_seq_one_letter_code
_entity_poly.pdbx_strand_id
1 'polypeptide(L)'
;MRKAPQQARSREMVERIVAAGRTVLVERGYDAFSTNRVATVAGVSPGSLYQYFPDKAAILEVVIDRYWEEVADRVAASLADRIGEFGPAMVRDTADALLTALEADRELLRVVAEELPVQRNRERRAALERRVRELVTTYLAARPGTTTRPNPAVTAWVVVLAIENLAMRWVLDQPEAVTRDQLLDEVLALVGGYLLA
;
A
#
# COMPACT_ATOMS: atom_id res chain seq x y z
N MET A 1 12.76 -3.06 -14.97
CA MET A 1 13.37 -1.84 -15.57
C MET A 1 14.72 -2.15 -16.22
N ARG A 2 15.07 -1.54 -17.36
CA ARG A 2 16.29 -1.87 -18.14
C ARG A 2 17.52 -1.02 -17.83
N LYS A 3 17.34 0.28 -17.55
CA LYS A 3 18.44 1.22 -17.22
C LYS A 3 17.99 2.18 -16.14
N ALA A 4 18.64 2.15 -14.96
CA ALA A 4 18.38 3.11 -13.89
C ALA A 4 18.80 4.54 -14.30
N PRO A 5 17.97 5.57 -14.09
CA PRO A 5 18.24 6.93 -14.52
C PRO A 5 19.24 7.59 -13.58
N GLN A 6 20.41 7.96 -14.10
CA GLN A 6 21.47 8.58 -13.31
C GLN A 6 21.41 10.12 -13.31
N GLN A 7 20.93 10.71 -14.40
CA GLN A 7 20.87 12.17 -14.58
C GLN A 7 19.47 12.70 -14.28
N ALA A 8 19.36 13.95 -13.83
CA ALA A 8 18.08 14.58 -13.46
C ALA A 8 17.02 14.45 -14.58
N ARG A 9 17.40 14.75 -15.82
CA ARG A 9 16.51 14.62 -17.00
C ARG A 9 16.02 13.19 -17.23
N SER A 10 16.87 12.18 -17.00
CA SER A 10 16.46 10.77 -17.13
C SER A 10 15.52 10.34 -16.00
N ARG A 11 15.65 10.93 -14.80
CA ARG A 11 14.74 10.66 -13.67
C ARG A 11 13.36 11.25 -13.96
N GLU A 12 13.31 12.51 -14.37
CA GLU A 12 12.07 13.17 -14.79
C GLU A 12 11.34 12.42 -15.91
N MET A 13 12.09 11.86 -16.88
CA MET A 13 11.52 11.02 -17.93
C MET A 13 10.86 9.75 -17.36
N VAL A 14 11.53 9.08 -16.44
CA VAL A 14 10.98 7.88 -15.77
C VAL A 14 9.75 8.25 -14.94
N GLU A 15 9.78 9.34 -14.19
CA GLU A 15 8.62 9.83 -13.44
C GLU A 15 7.41 10.08 -14.33
N ARG A 16 7.62 10.74 -15.47
CA ARG A 16 6.56 10.98 -16.47
C ARG A 16 5.98 9.68 -17.01
N ILE A 17 6.82 8.70 -17.34
CA ILE A 17 6.37 7.40 -17.85
C ILE A 17 5.57 6.65 -16.79
N VAL A 18 6.02 6.65 -15.54
CA VAL A 18 5.34 5.96 -14.44
C VAL A 18 4.00 6.63 -14.10
N ALA A 19 3.95 7.97 -14.05
CA ALA A 19 2.71 8.72 -13.84
C ALA A 19 1.70 8.48 -14.97
N ALA A 20 2.17 8.44 -16.22
CA ALA A 20 1.33 8.06 -17.35
C ALA A 20 0.87 6.60 -17.27
N GLY A 21 1.73 5.70 -16.80
CA GLY A 21 1.37 4.31 -16.51
C GLY A 21 0.21 4.22 -15.52
N ARG A 22 0.33 4.90 -14.38
CA ARG A 22 -0.74 5.02 -13.38
C ARG A 22 -2.05 5.51 -13.99
N THR A 23 -1.98 6.60 -14.76
CA THR A 23 -3.14 7.18 -15.45
C THR A 23 -3.81 6.19 -16.41
N VAL A 24 -3.03 5.54 -17.28
CA VAL A 24 -3.56 4.57 -18.24
C VAL A 24 -4.19 3.37 -17.53
N LEU A 25 -3.58 2.91 -16.43
CA LEU A 25 -4.08 1.78 -15.66
C LEU A 25 -5.44 2.10 -15.03
N VAL A 26 -5.58 3.27 -14.41
CA VAL A 26 -6.84 3.75 -13.81
C VAL A 26 -7.92 3.96 -14.88
N GLU A 27 -7.60 4.60 -16.00
CA GLU A 27 -8.62 4.94 -17.01
C GLU A 27 -9.08 3.75 -17.87
N ARG A 28 -8.23 2.74 -18.05
CA ARG A 28 -8.42 1.69 -19.07
C ARG A 28 -8.35 0.27 -18.52
N GLY A 29 -7.94 0.09 -17.28
CA GLY A 29 -7.71 -1.23 -16.70
C GLY A 29 -6.45 -1.93 -17.23
N TYR A 30 -6.20 -3.13 -16.73
CA TYR A 30 -5.02 -3.94 -17.02
C TYR A 30 -5.02 -4.51 -18.45
N ASP A 31 -6.17 -4.94 -18.96
CA ASP A 31 -6.27 -5.60 -20.27
C ASP A 31 -5.94 -4.65 -21.41
N ALA A 32 -6.40 -3.40 -21.34
CA ALA A 32 -6.13 -2.36 -22.34
C ALA A 32 -4.81 -1.61 -22.10
N PHE A 33 -4.07 -1.93 -21.03
CA PHE A 33 -2.78 -1.33 -20.72
C PHE A 33 -1.71 -1.71 -21.76
N SER A 34 -1.05 -0.72 -22.36
CA SER A 34 0.01 -0.92 -23.36
C SER A 34 1.08 0.17 -23.33
N THR A 35 2.32 -0.20 -23.71
CA THR A 35 3.46 0.73 -23.80
C THR A 35 3.19 1.90 -24.74
N ASN A 36 2.48 1.68 -25.85
CA ASN A 36 2.13 2.73 -26.80
C ASN A 36 1.21 3.78 -26.18
N ARG A 37 0.15 3.37 -25.46
CA ARG A 37 -0.73 4.31 -24.76
C ARG A 37 0.02 5.07 -23.68
N VAL A 38 0.86 4.39 -22.91
CA VAL A 38 1.70 5.05 -21.90
C VAL A 38 2.63 6.08 -22.54
N ALA A 39 3.26 5.76 -23.68
CA ALA A 39 4.10 6.72 -24.40
C ALA A 39 3.32 7.95 -24.85
N THR A 40 2.10 7.75 -25.38
CA THR A 40 1.19 8.84 -25.77
C THR A 40 0.81 9.72 -24.58
N VAL A 41 0.33 9.14 -23.47
CA VAL A 41 -0.06 9.89 -22.27
C VAL A 41 1.13 10.59 -21.62
N ALA A 42 2.31 9.94 -21.63
CA ALA A 42 3.54 10.53 -21.11
C ALA A 42 4.08 11.65 -22.00
N GLY A 43 3.61 11.80 -23.24
CA GLY A 43 4.14 12.75 -24.22
C GLY A 43 5.59 12.44 -24.62
N VAL A 44 5.92 11.16 -24.79
CA VAL A 44 7.28 10.68 -25.14
C VAL A 44 7.22 9.76 -26.36
N SER A 45 8.35 9.64 -27.07
CA SER A 45 8.42 8.67 -28.17
C SER A 45 8.44 7.23 -27.64
N PRO A 46 7.90 6.23 -28.38
CA PRO A 46 8.02 4.82 -28.00
C PRO A 46 9.48 4.41 -27.80
N GLY A 47 10.41 4.87 -28.64
CA GLY A 47 11.84 4.58 -28.51
C GLY A 47 12.43 5.09 -27.19
N SER A 48 12.04 6.29 -26.75
CA SER A 48 12.45 6.85 -25.45
C SER A 48 11.90 6.03 -24.27
N LEU A 49 10.67 5.53 -24.37
CA LEU A 49 10.10 4.65 -23.35
C LEU A 49 10.85 3.31 -23.29
N TYR A 50 11.08 2.67 -24.44
CA TYR A 50 11.77 1.38 -24.54
C TYR A 50 13.23 1.40 -24.05
N GLN A 51 13.85 2.58 -24.00
CA GLN A 51 15.15 2.78 -23.37
C GLN A 51 15.13 2.44 -21.87
N TYR A 52 14.02 2.68 -21.17
CA TYR A 52 13.88 2.47 -19.72
C TYR A 52 13.05 1.22 -19.40
N PHE A 53 11.99 0.98 -20.17
CA PHE A 53 11.01 -0.08 -19.91
C PHE A 53 10.92 -1.02 -21.12
N PRO A 54 11.40 -2.27 -21.00
CA PRO A 54 11.43 -3.20 -22.13
C PRO A 54 10.03 -3.65 -22.58
N ASP A 55 9.05 -3.63 -21.68
CA ASP A 55 7.69 -4.09 -21.93
C ASP A 55 6.69 -3.44 -20.96
N LYS A 56 5.41 -3.77 -21.11
CA LYS A 56 4.33 -3.25 -20.24
C LYS A 56 4.44 -3.75 -18.80
N ALA A 57 4.97 -4.95 -18.58
CA ALA A 57 5.09 -5.53 -17.25
C ALA A 57 6.09 -4.74 -16.40
N ALA A 58 7.21 -4.33 -16.99
CA ALA A 58 8.21 -3.51 -16.32
C ALA A 58 7.69 -2.13 -15.89
N ILE A 59 6.71 -1.56 -16.61
CA ILE A 59 6.06 -0.29 -16.20
C ILE A 59 5.12 -0.56 -15.04
N LEU A 60 4.27 -1.59 -15.18
CA LEU A 60 3.31 -1.97 -14.14
C LEU A 60 4.00 -2.30 -12.82
N GLU A 61 5.10 -3.04 -12.85
CA GLU A 61 5.91 -3.32 -11.66
C GLU A 61 6.27 -2.04 -10.92
N VAL A 62 6.81 -1.03 -11.61
CA VAL A 62 7.20 0.23 -10.96
C VAL A 62 5.99 1.03 -10.46
N VAL A 63 4.88 1.01 -11.19
CA VAL A 63 3.63 1.67 -10.75
C VAL A 63 3.10 1.04 -9.46
N ILE A 64 3.02 -0.29 -9.41
CA ILE A 64 2.50 -1.05 -8.28
C ILE A 64 3.44 -0.96 -7.08
N ASP A 65 4.75 -1.05 -7.31
CA ASP A 65 5.76 -0.94 -6.27
C ASP A 65 5.66 0.41 -5.56
N ARG A 66 5.59 1.49 -6.35
CA ARG A 66 5.44 2.85 -5.80
C ARG A 66 4.12 3.05 -5.07
N TYR A 67 3.02 2.49 -5.60
CA TYR A 67 1.74 2.56 -4.92
C TYR A 67 1.83 1.93 -3.52
N TRP A 68 2.36 0.71 -3.40
CA TRP A 68 2.49 0.06 -2.11
C TRP A 68 3.55 0.69 -1.22
N GLU A 69 4.63 1.28 -1.78
CA GLU A 69 5.61 2.08 -1.03
C GLU A 69 4.97 3.35 -0.45
N GLU A 70 4.15 4.07 -1.23
CA GLU A 70 3.40 5.25 -0.78
C GLU A 70 2.46 4.90 0.39
N VAL A 71 1.78 3.76 0.32
CA VAL A 71 0.96 3.24 1.43
C VAL A 71 1.84 2.88 2.63
N ALA A 72 2.97 2.21 2.41
CA ALA A 72 3.95 1.84 3.45
C ALA A 72 4.39 3.04 4.26
N ASP A 73 4.85 4.07 3.57
CA ASP A 73 5.55 5.17 4.18
C ASP A 73 4.56 6.03 4.98
N ARG A 74 3.30 6.14 4.55
CA ARG A 74 2.23 6.77 5.34
C ARG A 74 1.95 6.03 6.64
N VAL A 75 1.82 4.70 6.58
CA VAL A 75 1.58 3.88 7.78
C VAL A 75 2.79 3.90 8.70
N ALA A 76 4.00 3.78 8.15
CA ALA A 76 5.24 3.81 8.92
C ALA A 76 5.47 5.17 9.59
N ALA A 77 5.15 6.29 8.92
CA ALA A 77 5.22 7.63 9.51
C ALA A 77 4.25 7.77 10.69
N SER A 78 2.99 7.33 10.53
CA SER A 78 2.00 7.31 11.61
C SER A 78 2.46 6.50 12.84
N LEU A 79 3.08 5.34 12.60
CA LEU A 79 3.66 4.53 13.68
C LEU A 79 4.87 5.22 14.33
N ALA A 80 5.73 5.88 13.54
CA ALA A 80 6.95 6.53 14.00
C ALA A 80 6.68 7.74 14.90
N ASP A 81 5.69 8.57 14.54
CA ASP A 81 5.30 9.76 15.30
C ASP A 81 4.76 9.41 16.70
N ARG A 82 4.42 8.13 16.92
CA ARG A 82 3.71 7.64 18.11
C ARG A 82 4.45 6.55 18.87
N ILE A 83 5.76 6.41 18.62
CA ILE A 83 6.61 5.38 19.27
C ILE A 83 6.54 5.47 20.81
N GLY A 84 6.19 6.63 21.39
CA GLY A 84 6.07 6.83 22.84
C GLY A 84 4.75 6.40 23.48
N GLU A 85 3.66 6.24 22.71
CA GLU A 85 2.29 6.16 23.24
C GLU A 85 1.53 4.97 22.67
N PHE A 86 1.94 3.73 23.00
CA PHE A 86 1.10 2.59 22.66
C PHE A 86 -0.22 2.69 23.42
N GLY A 87 -1.31 2.62 22.67
CA GLY A 87 -2.63 2.61 23.25
C GLY A 87 -3.72 2.61 22.18
N PRO A 88 -4.99 2.62 22.62
CA PRO A 88 -6.16 2.70 21.75
C PRO A 88 -6.03 3.74 20.63
N ALA A 89 -5.54 4.93 20.98
CA ALA A 89 -5.37 5.99 20.00
C ALA A 89 -4.37 5.59 18.89
N MET A 90 -3.26 4.89 19.19
CA MET A 90 -2.26 4.50 18.19
C MET A 90 -2.83 3.54 17.16
N VAL A 91 -3.63 2.58 17.62
CA VAL A 91 -4.33 1.64 16.73
C VAL A 91 -5.29 2.39 15.81
N ARG A 92 -6.09 3.31 16.37
CA ARG A 92 -7.05 4.10 15.60
C ARG A 92 -6.35 4.93 14.53
N ASP A 93 -5.33 5.70 14.90
CA ASP A 93 -4.64 6.59 13.95
C ASP A 93 -3.88 5.81 12.89
N THR A 94 -3.31 4.65 13.24
CA THR A 94 -2.64 3.78 12.24
C THR A 94 -3.66 3.22 11.25
N ALA A 95 -4.83 2.78 11.73
CA ALA A 95 -5.92 2.32 10.87
C ALA A 95 -6.46 3.46 9.99
N ASP A 96 -6.59 4.67 10.53
CA ASP A 96 -7.04 5.85 9.80
C ASP A 96 -6.01 6.31 8.75
N ALA A 97 -4.72 6.24 9.08
CA ALA A 97 -3.64 6.51 8.13
C ALA A 97 -3.63 5.50 6.98
N LEU A 98 -3.88 4.21 7.27
CA LEU A 98 -4.02 3.18 6.25
C LEU A 98 -5.24 3.44 5.36
N LEU A 99 -6.41 3.73 5.94
CA LEU A 99 -7.62 4.07 5.17
C LEU A 99 -7.37 5.26 4.25
N THR A 100 -6.80 6.35 4.78
CA THR A 100 -6.43 7.55 4.01
C THR A 100 -5.47 7.24 2.88
N ALA A 101 -4.49 6.35 3.12
CA ALA A 101 -3.53 5.93 2.09
C ALA A 101 -4.19 5.13 0.96
N LEU A 102 -5.07 4.19 1.30
CA LEU A 102 -5.78 3.35 0.34
C LEU A 102 -6.84 4.14 -0.46
N GLU A 103 -7.54 5.09 0.16
CA GLU A 103 -8.53 5.93 -0.51
C GLU A 103 -7.90 6.93 -1.49
N ALA A 104 -6.67 7.39 -1.20
CA ALA A 104 -5.98 8.40 -2.01
C ALA A 104 -5.85 7.99 -3.48
N ASP A 105 -5.85 6.68 -3.77
CA ASP A 105 -5.99 6.17 -5.13
C ASP A 105 -6.80 4.87 -5.17
N ARG A 106 -8.07 4.98 -4.77
CA ARG A 106 -9.01 3.87 -4.77
C ARG A 106 -9.14 3.19 -6.14
N GLU A 107 -9.18 3.97 -7.22
CA GLU A 107 -9.36 3.40 -8.56
C GLU A 107 -8.14 2.56 -8.97
N LEU A 108 -6.93 3.02 -8.64
CA LEU A 108 -5.73 2.20 -8.83
C LEU A 108 -5.76 0.96 -7.94
N LEU A 109 -6.14 1.09 -6.66
CA LEU A 109 -6.29 -0.05 -5.75
C LEU A 109 -7.22 -1.10 -6.33
N ARG A 110 -8.35 -0.67 -6.91
CA ARG A 110 -9.33 -1.56 -7.53
C ARG A 110 -8.72 -2.33 -8.70
N VAL A 111 -8.08 -1.64 -9.65
CA VAL A 111 -7.43 -2.31 -10.79
C VAL A 111 -6.35 -3.27 -10.31
N VAL A 112 -5.56 -2.86 -9.31
CA VAL A 112 -4.49 -3.66 -8.72
C VAL A 112 -5.04 -4.91 -8.02
N ALA A 113 -6.17 -4.81 -7.32
CA ALA A 113 -6.79 -5.90 -6.57
C ALA A 113 -7.62 -6.85 -7.44
N GLU A 114 -8.33 -6.35 -8.45
CA GLU A 114 -9.34 -7.09 -9.19
C GLU A 114 -8.85 -7.58 -10.57
N GLU A 115 -7.95 -6.84 -11.23
CA GLU A 115 -7.59 -7.11 -12.64
C GLU A 115 -6.17 -7.65 -12.83
N LEU A 116 -5.25 -7.40 -11.89
CA LEU A 116 -3.88 -7.90 -12.00
C LEU A 116 -3.78 -9.41 -11.74
N PRO A 117 -2.81 -10.11 -12.36
CA PRO A 117 -2.48 -11.47 -12.00
C PRO A 117 -2.19 -11.58 -10.49
N VAL A 118 -2.96 -12.43 -9.80
CA VAL A 118 -2.99 -12.57 -8.33
C VAL A 118 -1.59 -12.64 -7.71
N GLN A 119 -0.68 -13.38 -8.33
CA GLN A 119 0.67 -13.60 -7.82
C GLN A 119 1.50 -12.31 -7.76
N ARG A 120 1.45 -11.47 -8.80
CA ARG A 120 2.26 -10.24 -8.89
C ARG A 120 1.85 -9.21 -7.84
N ASN A 121 0.54 -8.99 -7.68
CA ASN A 121 0.05 -8.05 -6.68
C ASN A 121 0.34 -8.57 -5.26
N ARG A 122 0.12 -9.87 -5.02
CA ARG A 122 0.32 -10.50 -3.72
C ARG A 122 1.75 -10.34 -3.18
N GLU A 123 2.77 -10.50 -4.02
CA GLU A 123 4.17 -10.42 -3.58
C GLU A 123 4.55 -9.03 -3.08
N ARG A 124 4.11 -7.97 -3.78
CA ARG A 124 4.44 -6.58 -3.43
C ARG A 124 3.70 -6.11 -2.19
N ARG A 125 2.40 -6.41 -2.13
CA ARG A 125 1.60 -6.20 -0.92
C ARG A 125 2.18 -6.94 0.29
N ALA A 126 2.61 -8.20 0.11
CA ALA A 126 3.22 -8.97 1.19
C ALA A 126 4.60 -8.43 1.64
N ALA A 127 5.35 -7.78 0.76
CA ALA A 127 6.61 -7.11 1.14
C ALA A 127 6.34 -5.90 2.05
N LEU A 128 5.34 -5.09 1.71
CA LEU A 128 4.83 -4.00 2.54
C LEU A 128 4.36 -4.50 3.90
N GLU A 129 3.43 -5.46 3.91
CA GLU A 129 2.85 -6.05 5.13
C GLU A 129 3.96 -6.52 6.08
N ARG A 130 4.99 -7.18 5.53
CA ARG A 130 6.14 -7.67 6.29
C ARG A 130 6.92 -6.53 6.96
N ARG A 131 7.19 -5.44 6.26
CA ARG A 131 7.90 -4.26 6.80
C ARG A 131 7.13 -3.66 7.98
N VAL A 132 5.82 -3.47 7.83
CA VAL A 132 4.96 -2.95 8.92
C VAL A 132 4.92 -3.93 10.11
N ARG A 133 4.76 -5.23 9.84
CA ARG A 133 4.76 -6.27 10.88
C ARG A 133 6.08 -6.33 11.65
N GLU A 134 7.22 -6.19 10.99
CA GLU A 134 8.54 -6.16 11.63
C GLU A 134 8.68 -4.97 12.59
N LEU A 135 8.19 -3.79 12.20
CA LEU A 135 8.15 -2.62 13.07
C LEU A 135 7.28 -2.87 14.31
N VAL A 136 6.05 -3.38 14.11
CA VAL A 136 5.12 -3.69 15.22
C VAL A 136 5.67 -4.79 16.13
N THR A 137 6.30 -5.81 15.56
CA THR A 137 6.94 -6.90 16.33
C THR A 137 8.05 -6.35 17.22
N THR A 138 8.93 -5.52 16.65
CA THR A 138 10.04 -4.89 17.37
C THR A 138 9.51 -4.01 18.51
N TYR A 139 8.46 -3.25 18.24
CA TYR A 139 7.79 -2.41 19.23
C TYR A 139 7.27 -3.23 20.42
N LEU A 140 6.48 -4.28 20.14
CA LEU A 140 5.85 -5.12 21.17
C LEU A 140 6.90 -5.86 22.00
N ALA A 141 7.99 -6.33 21.37
CA ALA A 141 9.09 -7.00 22.07
C ALA A 141 9.86 -6.06 23.00
N ALA A 142 10.02 -4.78 22.63
CA ALA A 142 10.71 -3.78 23.43
C ALA A 142 9.90 -3.30 24.65
N ARG A 143 8.60 -3.59 24.72
CA ARG A 143 7.70 -3.12 25.78
C ARG A 143 6.81 -4.23 26.35
N PRO A 144 7.37 -5.10 27.22
CA PRO A 144 6.59 -6.08 27.95
C PRO A 144 5.45 -5.41 28.74
N GLY A 145 4.25 -5.99 28.73
CA GLY A 145 3.06 -5.44 29.39
C GLY A 145 2.11 -4.67 28.46
N THR A 146 2.53 -4.38 27.23
CA THR A 146 1.66 -3.79 26.19
C THR A 146 0.53 -4.73 25.74
N THR A 147 0.73 -6.04 25.90
CA THR A 147 -0.23 -7.09 25.58
C THR A 147 -0.09 -8.25 26.56
N THR A 148 -1.18 -8.98 26.78
CA THR A 148 -1.21 -10.27 27.49
C THR A 148 -0.74 -11.43 26.60
N ARG A 149 -0.56 -11.21 25.30
CA ARG A 149 -0.19 -12.24 24.34
C ARG A 149 1.29 -12.64 24.48
N PRO A 150 1.60 -13.94 24.44
CA PRO A 150 2.95 -14.43 24.78
C PRO A 150 3.98 -14.20 23.66
N ASN A 151 3.55 -14.07 22.40
CA ASN A 151 4.44 -13.98 21.25
C ASN A 151 4.21 -12.67 20.48
N PRO A 152 5.15 -11.70 20.55
CA PRO A 152 5.06 -10.44 19.82
C PRO A 152 4.91 -10.59 18.30
N ALA A 153 5.57 -11.57 17.69
CA ALA A 153 5.52 -11.78 16.24
C ALA A 153 4.15 -12.29 15.78
N VAL A 154 3.56 -13.23 16.53
CA VAL A 154 2.19 -13.72 16.25
C VAL A 154 1.17 -12.61 16.51
N THR A 155 1.36 -11.83 17.57
CA THR A 155 0.49 -10.70 17.90
C THR A 155 0.50 -9.66 16.79
N ALA A 156 1.67 -9.24 16.34
CA ALA A 156 1.84 -8.32 15.23
C ALA A 156 1.22 -8.87 13.93
N TRP A 157 1.42 -10.16 13.64
CA TRP A 157 0.83 -10.82 12.47
C TRP A 157 -0.69 -10.70 12.49
N VAL A 158 -1.35 -11.09 13.58
CA VAL A 158 -2.83 -11.04 13.70
C VAL A 158 -3.34 -9.60 13.57
N VAL A 159 -2.76 -8.65 14.31
CA VAL A 159 -3.22 -7.26 14.34
C VAL A 159 -3.06 -6.60 12.97
N VAL A 160 -1.88 -6.72 12.34
CA VAL A 160 -1.61 -6.11 11.04
C VAL A 160 -2.54 -6.66 9.97
N LEU A 161 -2.70 -7.98 9.90
CA LEU A 161 -3.60 -8.61 8.91
C LEU A 161 -5.07 -8.27 9.16
N ALA A 162 -5.50 -8.16 10.42
CA ALA A 162 -6.88 -7.78 10.73
C ALA A 162 -7.16 -6.35 10.24
N ILE A 163 -6.33 -5.38 10.63
CA ILE A 163 -6.48 -3.97 10.24
C ILE A 163 -6.40 -3.83 8.72
N GLU A 164 -5.39 -4.45 8.09
CA GLU A 164 -5.15 -4.32 6.65
C GLU A 164 -6.30 -4.87 5.81
N ASN A 165 -6.79 -6.08 6.12
CA ASN A 165 -7.86 -6.69 5.34
C ASN A 165 -9.20 -5.96 5.56
N LEU A 166 -9.49 -5.51 6.78
CA LEU A 166 -10.69 -4.72 7.06
C LEU A 166 -10.66 -3.38 6.30
N ALA A 167 -9.55 -2.64 6.39
CA ALA A 167 -9.39 -1.37 5.69
C ALA A 167 -9.48 -1.53 4.17
N MET A 168 -8.75 -2.49 3.60
CA MET A 168 -8.78 -2.75 2.16
C MET A 168 -10.17 -3.17 1.69
N ARG A 169 -10.86 -4.04 2.42
CA ARG A 169 -12.20 -4.49 2.04
C ARG A 169 -13.21 -3.36 2.10
N TRP A 170 -13.15 -2.51 3.13
CA TRP A 170 -14.04 -1.37 3.25
C TRP A 170 -13.84 -0.33 2.13
N VAL A 171 -12.58 -0.03 1.77
CA VAL A 171 -12.27 0.91 0.67
C VAL A 171 -12.73 0.37 -0.69
N LEU A 172 -12.59 -0.94 -0.94
CA LEU A 172 -13.03 -1.56 -2.18
C LEU A 172 -14.55 -1.63 -2.26
N ASP A 173 -15.20 -2.19 -1.24
CA ASP A 173 -16.64 -2.48 -1.25
C ASP A 173 -17.52 -1.24 -1.06
N GLN A 174 -17.04 -0.22 -0.34
CA GLN A 174 -17.83 0.95 0.10
C GLN A 174 -19.23 0.57 0.60
N PRO A 175 -19.33 -0.26 1.66
CA PRO A 175 -20.61 -0.66 2.20
C PRO A 175 -21.39 0.55 2.75
N GLU A 176 -22.61 0.78 2.27
CA GLU A 176 -23.46 1.90 2.71
C GLU A 176 -23.75 1.88 4.21
N ALA A 177 -23.76 0.69 4.82
CA ALA A 177 -24.13 0.48 6.22
C ALA A 177 -22.98 0.72 7.22
N VAL A 178 -21.74 0.86 6.78
CA VAL A 178 -20.57 0.97 7.68
C VAL A 178 -19.83 2.27 7.37
N THR A 179 -19.94 3.26 8.25
CA THR A 179 -19.16 4.49 8.12
C THR A 179 -17.70 4.27 8.48
N ARG A 180 -16.83 5.20 8.06
CA ARG A 180 -15.41 5.19 8.41
C ARG A 180 -15.18 5.17 9.92
N ASP A 181 -15.89 6.03 10.65
CA ASP A 181 -15.76 6.13 12.11
C ASP A 181 -16.22 4.84 12.81
N GLN A 182 -17.32 4.24 12.35
CA GLN A 182 -17.78 2.95 12.87
C GLN A 182 -16.74 1.85 12.62
N LEU A 183 -16.13 1.80 11.43
CA LEU A 183 -15.06 0.85 11.15
C LEU A 183 -13.86 1.07 12.10
N LEU A 184 -13.44 2.31 12.31
CA LEU A 184 -12.33 2.64 13.20
C LEU A 184 -12.62 2.29 14.67
N ASP A 185 -13.87 2.49 15.12
CA ASP A 185 -14.32 2.06 16.45
C ASP A 185 -14.26 0.54 16.61
N GLU A 186 -14.77 -0.21 15.62
CA GLU A 186 -14.76 -1.68 15.63
C GLU A 186 -13.34 -2.26 15.52
N VAL A 187 -12.48 -1.68 14.69
CA VAL A 187 -11.06 -2.05 14.62
C VAL A 187 -10.38 -1.84 15.97
N LEU A 188 -10.66 -0.72 16.63
CA LEU A 188 -10.12 -0.45 17.95
C LEU A 188 -10.63 -1.46 18.99
N ALA A 189 -11.93 -1.76 19.00
CA ALA A 189 -12.51 -2.74 19.91
C ALA A 189 -11.91 -4.14 19.69
N LEU A 190 -11.77 -4.57 18.42
CA LEU A 190 -11.19 -5.86 18.04
C LEU A 190 -9.74 -5.97 18.50
N VAL A 191 -8.89 -4.98 18.19
CA VAL A 191 -7.47 -5.01 18.53
C VAL A 191 -7.27 -4.84 20.03
N GLY A 192 -7.97 -3.91 20.67
CA GLY A 192 -7.91 -3.69 22.12
C GLY A 192 -8.31 -4.94 22.90
N GLY A 193 -9.44 -5.56 22.53
CA GLY A 193 -9.89 -6.81 23.10
C GLY A 193 -8.88 -7.94 22.88
N TYR A 194 -8.34 -8.08 21.67
CA TYR A 194 -7.33 -9.09 21.37
C TYR A 194 -6.02 -8.86 22.15
N LEU A 195 -5.59 -7.63 22.38
CA LEU A 195 -4.32 -7.36 23.07
C LEU A 195 -4.41 -7.56 24.59
N LEU A 196 -5.59 -7.39 25.18
CA LEU A 196 -5.78 -7.32 26.64
C LEU A 196 -6.55 -8.50 27.25
N ALA A 197 -7.31 -9.26 26.46
CA ALA A 197 -8.03 -10.46 26.93
C ALA A 197 -7.10 -11.68 27.06
#